data_AF-R1D6M1-F1
#
_entry.id   AF-R1D6M1-F1
#
_cell.length_a   1.000
_cell.length_b   1.000
_cell.length_c   1.000
_cell.angle_alpha   90.00
_cell.angle_beta   90.00
_cell.angle_gamma   90.00
#
_symmetry.space_group_name_H-M   'P 1'
#
loop_
_entity.id
_entity.type
_entity.pdbx_description
1 polymer ?
#
loop_
_entity_poly.entity_id
_entity_poly.type
_entity_poly.pdbx_seq_one_letter_code
_entity_poly.pdbx_strand_id
1 'polypeptide(L)'
;MRSSQLAGTVLRGLWRLGLPCIRAHAVEVLATPAELHGAMVAGATRAERRLALASLYIGSGERERELVEAMAAGARSTRRQTHLVLDRWRASRALEARRQAGAPASSLEILAPLLDAPREVVGVQHIKGAVFDDDVLLTGANVSADYFSARQDRCILLRGCAPLADLFSELLVALAAAAGTDALAATMSKARRCGCY
;
A
#
# COMPACT_ATOMS: atom_id res chain seq x y z
N MET A 1 1.53 32.21 -29.24
CA MET A 1 2.90 31.92 -28.71
C MET A 1 3.14 32.46 -27.27
N ARG A 2 2.17 32.47 -26.34
CA ARG A 2 2.42 32.95 -24.95
C ARG A 2 2.08 31.95 -23.81
N SER A 3 1.47 30.80 -24.08
CA SER A 3 1.06 29.86 -23.02
C SER A 3 2.21 28.95 -22.52
N SER A 4 3.19 28.62 -23.36
CA SER A 4 4.28 27.69 -23.01
C SER A 4 5.29 28.26 -22.00
N GLN A 5 5.57 29.56 -22.05
CA GLN A 5 6.51 30.22 -21.13
C GLN A 5 5.91 30.38 -19.72
N LEU A 6 4.60 30.65 -19.61
CA LEU A 6 3.92 30.79 -18.33
C LEU A 6 3.82 29.45 -17.60
N ALA A 7 3.45 28.38 -18.32
CA ALA A 7 3.38 27.02 -17.79
C ALA A 7 4.75 26.55 -17.26
N GLY A 8 5.84 26.84 -17.98
CA GLY A 8 7.19 26.54 -17.53
C GLY A 8 7.58 27.27 -16.23
N THR A 9 7.12 28.51 -16.04
CA THR A 9 7.45 29.32 -14.85
C THR A 9 6.66 28.87 -13.62
N VAL A 10 5.38 28.51 -13.78
CA VAL A 10 4.57 27.93 -12.69
C VAL A 10 5.13 26.57 -12.24
N LEU A 11 5.43 25.67 -13.19
CA LEU A 11 6.01 24.36 -12.87
C LEU A 11 7.37 24.49 -12.17
N ARG A 12 8.22 25.44 -12.61
CA ARG A 12 9.48 25.75 -11.92
C ARG A 12 9.27 26.33 -10.52
N GLY A 13 8.22 27.11 -10.31
CA GLY A 13 7.84 27.64 -9.00
C GLY A 13 7.36 26.55 -8.04
N LEU A 14 6.49 25.65 -8.51
CA LEU A 14 6.01 24.50 -7.74
C LEU A 14 7.15 23.55 -7.36
N TRP A 15 8.09 23.30 -8.28
CA TRP A 15 9.30 22.54 -7.99
C TRP A 15 10.15 23.17 -6.89
N ARG A 16 10.32 24.50 -6.90
CA ARG A 16 11.05 25.23 -5.84
C ARG A 16 10.38 25.17 -4.47
N LEU A 17 9.07 24.93 -4.43
CA LEU A 17 8.30 24.69 -3.21
C LEU A 17 8.34 23.22 -2.76
N GLY A 18 9.11 22.36 -3.43
CA GLY A 18 9.18 20.93 -3.12
C GLY A 18 7.92 20.15 -3.51
N LEU A 19 7.02 20.74 -4.30
CA LEU A 19 5.80 20.05 -4.74
C LEU A 19 6.10 19.17 -5.96
N PRO A 20 5.68 17.89 -5.94
CA PRO A 20 5.94 16.98 -7.05
C PRO A 20 5.26 17.46 -8.33
N CYS A 21 6.05 17.62 -9.39
CA CYS A 21 5.55 17.96 -10.71
C CYS A 21 5.30 16.67 -11.51
N ILE A 22 4.05 16.43 -11.88
CA ILE A 22 3.64 15.24 -12.62
C ILE A 22 3.56 15.59 -14.11
N ARG A 23 4.22 14.79 -14.96
CA ARG A 23 4.09 14.92 -16.42
C ARG A 23 2.79 14.27 -16.86
N ALA A 24 2.01 14.93 -17.72
CA ALA A 24 0.72 14.40 -18.16
C ALA A 24 0.80 12.98 -18.77
N HIS A 25 1.85 12.68 -19.54
CA HIS A 25 2.06 11.35 -20.13
C HIS A 25 2.48 10.27 -19.11
N ALA A 26 2.84 10.66 -17.88
CA ALA A 26 3.16 9.74 -16.81
C ALA A 26 1.91 9.31 -16.02
N VAL A 27 0.73 9.84 -16.37
CA VAL A 27 -0.55 9.52 -15.74
C VAL A 27 -1.28 8.48 -16.58
N GLU A 28 -1.54 7.32 -15.98
CA GLU A 28 -2.28 6.22 -16.56
C GLU A 28 -3.56 5.99 -15.74
N VAL A 29 -4.72 5.95 -16.40
CA VAL A 29 -6.01 5.66 -15.74
C VAL A 29 -6.33 4.19 -15.98
N LEU A 30 -6.39 3.40 -14.90
CA LEU A 30 -6.77 2.00 -14.98
C LEU A 30 -8.30 1.92 -14.98
N ALA A 31 -8.87 1.46 -16.08
CA ALA A 31 -10.29 1.43 -16.34
C ALA A 31 -10.95 0.17 -15.81
N THR A 32 -10.22 -0.94 -15.63
CA THR A 32 -10.84 -2.21 -15.21
C THR A 32 -10.27 -2.78 -13.91
N PRO A 33 -11.05 -3.58 -13.17
CA PRO A 33 -10.56 -4.36 -12.02
C PRO A 33 -9.36 -5.25 -12.36
N ALA A 34 -9.33 -5.81 -13.57
CA ALA A 34 -8.25 -6.65 -14.06
C ALA A 34 -6.96 -5.85 -14.31
N GLU A 35 -7.07 -4.63 -14.85
CA GLU A 35 -5.93 -3.72 -15.02
C GLU A 35 -5.36 -3.28 -13.66
N LEU A 36 -6.21 -3.01 -12.67
CA LEU A 36 -5.78 -2.71 -11.30
C LEU A 36 -4.96 -3.86 -10.73
N HIS A 37 -5.52 -5.08 -10.73
CA HIS A 37 -4.85 -6.27 -10.21
C HIS A 37 -3.53 -6.52 -10.95
N GLY A 38 -3.55 -6.49 -12.28
CA GLY A 38 -2.36 -6.67 -13.11
C GLY A 38 -1.27 -5.62 -12.84
N ALA A 39 -1.65 -4.35 -12.67
CA ALA A 39 -0.71 -3.28 -12.32
C ALA A 39 -0.08 -3.50 -10.93
N MET A 40 -0.86 -3.96 -9.95
CA MET A 40 -0.35 -4.26 -8.60
C MET A 40 0.61 -5.44 -8.60
N VAL A 41 0.27 -6.55 -9.29
CA VAL A 41 1.14 -7.73 -9.39
C VAL A 41 2.42 -7.42 -10.15
N ALA A 42 2.31 -6.70 -11.28
CA ALA A 42 3.46 -6.28 -12.06
C ALA A 42 4.37 -5.33 -11.26
N GLY A 43 3.80 -4.36 -10.55
CA GLY A 43 4.55 -3.47 -9.66
C GLY A 43 5.25 -4.22 -8.53
N ALA A 44 4.54 -5.15 -7.87
CA ALA A 44 5.09 -5.97 -6.79
C ALA A 44 6.22 -6.90 -7.26
N THR A 45 6.14 -7.38 -8.50
CA THR A 45 7.19 -8.22 -9.11
C THR A 45 8.41 -7.39 -9.52
N ARG A 46 8.20 -6.20 -10.10
CA ARG A 46 9.27 -5.37 -10.69
C ARG A 46 9.99 -4.48 -9.69
N ALA A 47 9.35 -4.10 -8.59
CA ALA A 47 9.95 -3.18 -7.63
C ALA A 47 11.19 -3.81 -6.96
N GLU A 48 12.31 -3.08 -6.94
CA GLU A 48 13.59 -3.56 -6.42
C GLU A 48 14.05 -2.83 -5.15
N ARG A 49 13.65 -1.56 -4.98
CA ARG A 49 14.11 -0.70 -3.88
C ARG A 49 13.06 -0.56 -2.79
N ARG A 50 11.82 -0.25 -3.15
CA ARG A 50 10.73 -0.05 -2.19
C ARG A 50 9.38 -0.54 -2.69
N LEU A 51 8.61 -1.07 -1.76
CA LEU A 51 7.20 -1.36 -1.90
C LEU A 51 6.49 -0.82 -0.66
N ALA A 52 5.55 0.08 -0.84
CA ALA A 52 4.66 0.52 0.23
C ALA A 52 3.22 0.29 -0.22
N LEU A 53 2.39 -0.31 0.61
CA LEU A 53 0.97 -0.56 0.30
C LEU A 53 0.12 -0.17 1.50
N ALA A 54 -0.88 0.66 1.24
CA ALA A 54 -1.95 0.98 2.17
C ALA A 54 -3.28 0.47 1.60
N SER A 55 -4.04 -0.24 2.42
CA SER A 55 -5.39 -0.71 2.11
C SER A 55 -6.13 -0.93 3.43
N LEU A 56 -7.46 -0.85 3.43
CA LEU A 56 -8.23 -1.11 4.65
C LEU A 56 -8.01 -2.55 5.16
N TYR A 57 -7.98 -3.50 4.24
CA TYR A 57 -7.66 -4.91 4.50
C TYR A 57 -7.11 -5.54 3.22
N ILE A 58 -6.58 -6.76 3.35
CA ILE A 58 -6.26 -7.66 2.23
C ILE A 58 -7.20 -8.85 2.35
N GLY A 59 -7.95 -9.14 1.28
CA GLY A 59 -8.85 -10.28 1.19
C GLY A 59 -8.10 -11.63 1.16
N SER A 60 -8.86 -12.72 1.14
CA SER A 60 -8.31 -14.09 1.16
C SER A 60 -8.53 -14.88 -0.13
N GLY A 61 -8.99 -14.20 -1.19
CA GLY A 61 -9.20 -14.76 -2.52
C GLY A 61 -7.90 -15.09 -3.26
N GLU A 62 -8.04 -15.70 -4.44
CA GLU A 62 -6.92 -16.15 -5.27
C GLU A 62 -6.05 -14.98 -5.76
N ARG A 63 -6.69 -13.91 -6.25
CA ARG A 63 -6.01 -12.72 -6.78
C ARG A 63 -5.24 -11.95 -5.70
N GLU A 64 -5.75 -11.92 -4.48
CA GLU A 64 -5.06 -11.34 -3.34
C GLU A 64 -3.84 -12.16 -2.93
N ARG A 65 -3.94 -13.49 -2.95
CA ARG A 65 -2.81 -14.39 -2.67
C ARG A 65 -1.70 -14.23 -3.70
N GLU A 66 -2.06 -14.17 -4.98
CA GLU A 66 -1.11 -13.91 -6.07
C GLU A 66 -0.31 -12.62 -5.82
N LEU A 67 -1.00 -11.53 -5.46
CA LEU A 67 -0.34 -10.27 -5.10
C LEU A 67 0.60 -10.42 -3.89
N VAL A 68 0.14 -11.08 -2.82
CA VAL A 68 0.94 -11.32 -1.61
C VAL A 68 2.17 -12.18 -1.92
N GLU A 69 2.03 -13.18 -2.78
CA GLU A 69 3.13 -14.04 -3.23
C GLU A 69 4.17 -13.25 -4.02
N ALA A 70 3.75 -12.38 -4.95
CA ALA A 70 4.64 -11.48 -5.68
C ALA A 70 5.40 -10.53 -4.73
N MET A 71 4.70 -9.96 -3.73
CA MET A 71 5.32 -9.12 -2.71
C MET A 71 6.35 -9.90 -1.87
N ALA A 72 6.01 -11.13 -1.47
CA ALA A 72 6.89 -11.98 -0.66
C ALA A 72 8.12 -12.44 -1.46
N ALA A 73 7.95 -12.80 -2.72
CA ALA A 73 9.04 -13.20 -3.60
C ALA A 73 10.07 -12.07 -3.74
N GLY A 74 9.63 -10.85 -4.05
CA GLY A 74 10.52 -9.70 -4.15
C GLY A 74 11.22 -9.35 -2.84
N ALA A 75 10.53 -9.47 -1.70
CA ALA A 75 11.14 -9.23 -0.38
C ALA A 75 12.21 -10.27 -0.02
N ARG A 76 12.13 -11.50 -0.54
CA ARG A 76 13.15 -12.54 -0.34
C ARG A 76 14.36 -12.35 -1.26
N SER A 77 14.12 -12.02 -2.53
CA SER A 77 15.15 -11.95 -3.57
C SER A 77 15.97 -10.67 -3.53
N THR A 78 15.40 -9.56 -3.05
CA THR A 78 16.06 -8.25 -3.04
C THR A 78 16.27 -7.72 -1.61
N ARG A 79 16.96 -6.57 -1.49
CA ARG A 79 16.98 -5.77 -0.25
C ARG A 79 15.84 -4.75 -0.20
N ARG A 80 14.77 -4.97 -0.97
CA ARG A 80 13.61 -4.08 -1.04
C ARG A 80 13.00 -3.83 0.33
N GLN A 81 12.78 -2.56 0.66
CA GLN A 81 11.99 -2.17 1.82
C GLN A 81 10.52 -2.40 1.51
N THR A 82 9.84 -3.21 2.35
CA THR A 82 8.41 -3.49 2.17
C THR A 82 7.64 -3.01 3.39
N HIS A 83 6.69 -2.08 3.19
CA HIS A 83 5.84 -1.51 4.22
C HIS A 83 4.37 -1.76 3.89
N LEU A 84 3.65 -2.41 4.80
CA LEU A 84 2.21 -2.64 4.69
C LEU A 84 1.49 -1.88 5.79
N VAL A 85 0.48 -1.10 5.42
CA VAL A 85 -0.40 -0.37 6.34
C VAL A 85 -1.83 -0.84 6.13
N LEU A 86 -2.33 -1.58 7.12
CA LEU A 86 -3.69 -2.10 7.13
C LEU A 86 -4.44 -1.63 8.38
N ASP A 87 -5.76 -1.45 8.25
CA ASP A 87 -6.63 -1.24 9.39
C ASP A 87 -6.79 -2.55 10.16
N ARG A 88 -6.38 -2.55 11.43
CA ARG A 88 -6.31 -3.75 12.26
C ARG A 88 -7.67 -4.44 12.38
N TRP A 89 -8.73 -3.70 12.63
CA TRP A 89 -10.08 -4.23 12.86
C TRP A 89 -10.67 -4.81 11.60
N ARG A 90 -10.46 -4.14 10.46
CA ARG A 90 -10.94 -4.63 9.18
C ARG A 90 -10.16 -5.85 8.71
N ALA A 91 -8.86 -5.90 9.00
CA ALA A 91 -8.01 -7.04 8.70
C ALA A 91 -8.28 -8.26 9.61
N SER A 92 -8.73 -8.07 10.87
CA SER A 92 -8.97 -9.15 11.83
C SER A 92 -10.31 -9.90 11.65
N ARG A 93 -11.28 -9.35 10.90
CA ARG A 93 -12.63 -9.95 10.74
C ARG A 93 -12.62 -11.41 10.28
N ALA A 94 -11.73 -11.77 9.36
CA ALA A 94 -11.62 -13.14 8.88
C ALA A 94 -11.10 -14.09 9.98
N LEU A 95 -10.21 -13.61 10.85
CA LEU A 95 -9.73 -14.36 12.01
C LEU A 95 -10.84 -14.52 13.06
N GLU A 96 -11.61 -13.47 13.33
CA GLU A 96 -12.75 -13.51 14.25
C GLU A 96 -13.84 -14.49 13.79
N ALA A 97 -14.16 -14.49 12.48
CA ALA A 97 -15.10 -15.44 11.90
C ALA A 97 -14.58 -16.90 12.01
N ARG A 98 -13.28 -17.12 11.80
CA ARG A 98 -12.65 -18.45 12.01
C ARG A 98 -12.66 -18.89 13.47
N ARG A 99 -12.47 -17.95 14.40
CA ARG A 99 -12.59 -18.20 15.84
C ARG A 99 -14.01 -18.65 16.19
N GLN A 100 -15.03 -17.97 15.67
CA GLN A 100 -16.44 -18.35 15.85
C GLN A 100 -16.76 -19.72 15.25
N ALA A 101 -16.04 -20.12 14.20
CA ALA A 101 -16.16 -21.44 13.57
C ALA A 101 -15.35 -22.56 14.28
N GLY A 102 -14.72 -22.29 15.43
CA GLY A 102 -14.09 -23.32 16.26
C GLY A 102 -12.64 -23.67 15.90
N ALA A 103 -11.88 -22.77 15.26
CA ALA A 103 -10.46 -22.99 15.00
C ALA A 103 -9.64 -23.13 16.32
N PRO A 104 -8.57 -23.94 16.34
CA PRO A 104 -7.74 -24.13 17.53
C PRO A 104 -7.04 -22.83 17.93
N ALA A 105 -7.19 -22.43 19.20
CA ALA A 105 -6.71 -21.16 19.71
C ALA A 105 -5.19 -21.12 19.89
N SER A 106 -4.54 -20.22 19.16
CA SER A 106 -3.17 -19.76 19.37
C SER A 106 -3.08 -18.80 20.58
N SER A 107 -1.87 -18.58 21.10
CA SER A 107 -1.64 -17.63 22.20
C SER A 107 -2.15 -16.22 21.90
N LEU A 108 -2.15 -15.81 20.63
CA LEU A 108 -2.72 -14.55 20.17
C LEU A 108 -4.26 -14.54 20.27
N GLU A 109 -4.92 -15.65 19.97
CA GLU A 109 -6.38 -15.78 20.04
C GLU A 109 -6.91 -15.82 21.47
N ILE A 110 -6.13 -16.41 22.41
CA ILE A 110 -6.45 -16.39 23.85
C ILE A 110 -6.36 -14.97 24.42
N LEU A 111 -5.35 -14.21 23.99
CA LEU A 111 -5.11 -12.85 24.45
C LEU A 111 -5.91 -11.79 23.67
N ALA A 112 -6.58 -12.18 22.59
CA ALA A 112 -7.35 -11.27 21.73
C ALA A 112 -8.33 -10.37 22.51
N PRO A 113 -9.12 -10.86 23.50
CA PRO A 113 -10.05 -10.00 24.27
C PRO A 113 -9.37 -8.89 25.07
N LEU A 114 -8.09 -9.06 25.44
CA LEU A 114 -7.32 -8.04 26.15
C LEU A 114 -6.73 -6.97 25.21
N LEU A 115 -6.78 -7.23 23.90
CA LEU A 115 -6.35 -6.32 22.85
C LEU A 115 -7.54 -5.68 22.11
N ASP A 116 -8.77 -6.02 22.52
CA ASP A 116 -10.03 -5.65 21.87
C ASP A 116 -10.62 -4.40 22.55
N ALA A 117 -10.42 -3.22 21.95
CA ALA A 117 -11.11 -2.00 22.35
C ALA A 117 -11.87 -1.47 21.14
N PRO A 118 -13.21 -1.26 21.21
CA PRO A 118 -14.02 -0.93 20.05
C PRO A 118 -13.72 0.50 19.59
N ARG A 119 -12.78 0.64 18.64
CA ARG A 119 -12.40 1.92 18.02
C ARG A 119 -12.94 2.12 16.61
N GLU A 120 -13.66 1.14 16.03
CA GLU A 120 -14.29 1.31 14.70
C GLU A 120 -15.24 2.52 14.66
N VAL A 121 -15.89 2.85 15.78
CA VAL A 121 -16.73 4.04 15.95
C VAL A 121 -15.91 5.35 15.97
N VAL A 122 -14.65 5.29 16.40
CA VAL A 122 -13.75 6.44 16.57
C VAL A 122 -12.96 6.76 15.28
N GLY A 123 -12.93 5.84 14.31
CA GLY A 123 -12.42 6.07 12.96
C GLY A 123 -11.61 4.90 12.42
N VAL A 124 -11.52 4.78 11.08
CA VAL A 124 -10.72 3.75 10.39
C VAL A 124 -9.73 4.39 9.41
N GLN A 125 -8.62 3.69 9.14
CA GLN A 125 -7.64 4.13 8.15
C GLN A 125 -8.19 3.93 6.73
N HIS A 126 -8.41 5.00 5.98
CA HIS A 126 -9.05 4.94 4.64
C HIS A 126 -8.08 5.04 3.46
N ILE A 127 -6.77 5.16 3.70
CA ILE A 127 -5.79 5.30 2.61
C ILE A 127 -5.70 4.01 1.80
N LYS A 128 -5.77 4.18 0.49
CA LYS A 128 -5.66 3.11 -0.50
C LYS A 128 -4.71 3.57 -1.57
N GLY A 129 -3.60 2.87 -1.68
CA GLY A 129 -2.56 3.23 -2.62
C GLY A 129 -1.32 2.38 -2.42
N ALA A 130 -0.54 2.31 -3.48
CA ALA A 130 0.71 1.57 -3.47
C ALA A 130 1.82 2.43 -4.07
N VAL A 131 3.04 2.22 -3.58
CA VAL A 131 4.27 2.73 -4.17
C VAL A 131 5.11 1.53 -4.57
N PHE A 132 5.54 1.52 -5.83
CA PHE A 132 6.44 0.52 -6.40
C PHE A 132 7.64 1.28 -6.99
N ASP A 133 8.75 1.35 -6.24
CA ASP A 133 9.87 2.24 -6.57
C ASP A 133 9.42 3.67 -6.86
N ASP A 134 9.49 4.14 -8.12
CA ASP A 134 9.08 5.50 -8.49
C ASP A 134 7.67 5.58 -9.08
N ASP A 135 6.94 4.45 -9.09
CA ASP A 135 5.56 4.39 -9.52
C ASP A 135 4.61 4.52 -8.31
N VAL A 136 3.57 5.33 -8.45
CA VAL A 136 2.55 5.54 -7.42
C VAL A 136 1.18 5.17 -7.97
N LEU A 137 0.53 4.20 -7.34
CA LEU A 137 -0.84 3.81 -7.59
C LEU A 137 -1.75 4.46 -6.54
N LEU A 138 -2.68 5.29 -6.98
CA LEU A 138 -3.75 5.86 -6.16
C LEU A 138 -5.05 5.20 -6.54
N THR A 139 -5.80 4.68 -5.57
CA THR A 139 -7.03 3.95 -5.85
C THR A 139 -8.07 4.12 -4.76
N GLY A 140 -9.36 4.06 -5.12
CA GLY A 140 -10.46 3.90 -4.17
C GLY A 140 -10.71 2.45 -3.74
N ALA A 141 -10.07 1.49 -4.43
CA ALA A 141 -10.28 0.06 -4.25
C ALA A 141 -9.46 -0.52 -3.09
N ASN A 142 -10.09 -1.40 -2.31
CA ASN A 142 -9.37 -2.26 -1.38
C ASN A 142 -8.73 -3.43 -2.13
N VAL A 143 -7.74 -4.06 -1.53
CA VAL A 143 -7.19 -5.33 -2.02
C VAL A 143 -8.17 -6.46 -1.67
N SER A 144 -9.19 -6.67 -2.50
CA SER A 144 -10.16 -7.76 -2.32
C SER A 144 -10.73 -8.28 -3.63
N ALA A 145 -11.25 -9.51 -3.60
CA ALA A 145 -11.78 -10.21 -4.76
C ALA A 145 -12.79 -9.39 -5.57
N ASP A 146 -13.75 -8.72 -4.90
CA ASP A 146 -14.74 -7.86 -5.57
C ASP A 146 -14.09 -6.75 -6.39
N TYR A 147 -13.11 -6.03 -5.81
CA TYR A 147 -12.39 -4.94 -6.46
C TYR A 147 -11.41 -5.40 -7.53
N PHE A 148 -11.05 -6.68 -7.53
CA PHE A 148 -10.25 -7.27 -8.59
C PHE A 148 -11.08 -7.91 -9.69
N SER A 149 -12.38 -8.16 -9.50
CA SER A 149 -13.20 -8.94 -10.45
C SER A 149 -14.44 -8.25 -10.99
N ALA A 150 -15.21 -7.57 -10.15
CA ALA A 150 -16.56 -7.10 -10.51
C ALA A 150 -16.80 -5.63 -10.20
N ARG A 151 -16.06 -5.05 -9.25
CA ARG A 151 -16.26 -3.68 -8.78
C ARG A 151 -15.16 -2.76 -9.32
N GLN A 152 -15.56 -1.87 -10.22
CA GLN A 152 -14.70 -0.82 -10.73
C GLN A 152 -14.63 0.36 -9.75
N ASP A 153 -13.42 0.88 -9.53
CA ASP A 153 -13.16 2.13 -8.81
C ASP A 153 -12.17 2.98 -9.60
N ARG A 154 -12.02 4.25 -9.21
CA ARG A 154 -11.06 5.16 -9.83
C ARG A 154 -9.65 4.78 -9.41
N CYS A 155 -8.84 4.43 -10.41
CA CYS A 155 -7.46 3.99 -10.22
C CYS A 155 -6.56 4.82 -11.13
N ILE A 156 -5.58 5.50 -10.55
CA ILE A 156 -4.61 6.32 -11.25
C ILE A 156 -3.23 5.78 -10.94
N LEU A 157 -2.49 5.40 -11.97
CA LEU A 157 -1.12 4.95 -11.89
C LEU A 157 -0.20 6.04 -12.44
N LEU A 158 0.69 6.53 -11.59
CA LEU A 158 1.63 7.59 -11.88
C LEU A 158 3.02 6.97 -12.02
N ARG A 159 3.60 7.02 -13.22
CA ARG A 159 4.85 6.34 -13.54
C ARG A 159 6.08 7.22 -13.35
N GLY A 160 7.14 6.67 -12.76
CA GLY A 160 8.46 7.29 -12.72
C GLY A 160 8.49 8.69 -12.12
N CYS A 161 7.72 8.92 -11.06
CA CYS A 161 7.65 10.19 -10.34
C CYS A 161 8.28 10.04 -8.95
N ALA A 162 9.61 9.98 -8.89
CA ALA A 162 10.35 9.79 -7.64
C ALA A 162 9.94 10.75 -6.51
N PRO A 163 9.78 12.08 -6.73
CA PRO A 163 9.39 12.99 -5.64
C PRO A 163 8.01 12.70 -5.05
N LEU A 164 7.06 12.25 -5.88
CA LEU A 164 5.74 11.84 -5.41
C LEU A 164 5.81 10.51 -4.66
N ALA A 165 6.57 9.56 -5.19
CA ALA A 165 6.77 8.25 -4.57
C ALA A 165 7.50 8.36 -3.22
N ASP A 166 8.47 9.27 -3.09
CA ASP A 166 9.16 9.61 -1.84
C ASP A 166 8.14 10.14 -0.82
N LEU A 167 7.39 11.19 -1.17
CA LEU A 167 6.35 11.77 -0.32
C LEU A 167 5.33 10.73 0.16
N PHE A 168 4.82 9.90 -0.76
CA PHE A 168 3.81 8.90 -0.42
C PHE A 168 4.40 7.78 0.45
N SER A 169 5.63 7.34 0.18
CA SER A 169 6.31 6.33 1.00
C SER A 169 6.54 6.85 2.42
N GLU A 170 7.03 8.09 2.56
CA GLU A 170 7.26 8.71 3.86
C GLU A 170 5.98 8.88 4.65
N LEU A 171 4.88 9.29 4.00
CA LEU A 171 3.56 9.34 4.62
C LEU A 171 3.14 7.96 5.15
N LEU A 172 3.26 6.90 4.32
CA LEU A 172 2.86 5.57 4.72
C LEU A 172 3.73 5.02 5.85
N VAL A 173 5.04 5.27 5.83
CA VAL A 173 5.96 4.87 6.90
C VAL A 173 5.67 5.66 8.18
N ALA A 174 5.41 6.96 8.09
CA ALA A 174 5.05 7.78 9.24
C ALA A 174 3.73 7.32 9.87
N LEU A 175 2.74 6.97 9.07
CA LEU A 175 1.49 6.40 9.54
C LEU A 175 1.69 5.04 10.20
N ALA A 176 2.51 4.18 9.60
CA ALA A 176 2.87 2.89 10.19
C ALA A 176 3.56 3.07 11.57
N ALA A 177 4.43 4.07 11.70
CA ALA A 177 5.11 4.39 12.95
C ALA A 177 4.18 5.02 13.99
N ALA A 178 3.28 5.92 13.57
CA ALA A 178 2.34 6.63 14.43
C ALA A 178 1.18 5.75 14.92
N ALA A 179 0.82 4.71 14.18
CA ALA A 179 -0.31 3.85 14.49
C ALA A 179 -0.11 2.95 15.73
N GLY A 180 1.10 2.83 16.30
CA GLY A 180 1.34 1.96 17.44
C GLY A 180 0.81 0.53 17.20
N THR A 181 0.37 -0.17 18.26
CA THR A 181 -0.21 -1.54 18.14
C THR A 181 -1.51 -1.61 17.31
N ASP A 182 -2.08 -0.49 16.86
CA ASP A 182 -3.43 -0.43 16.30
C ASP A 182 -3.48 -0.50 14.76
N ALA A 183 -2.34 -0.47 14.08
CA ALA A 183 -2.23 -0.92 12.69
C ALA A 183 -1.31 -2.13 12.61
N LEU A 184 -1.64 -3.09 11.75
CA LEU A 184 -0.72 -4.19 11.44
C LEU A 184 0.38 -3.67 10.51
N ALA A 185 1.33 -2.91 11.07
CA ALA A 185 2.48 -2.41 10.35
C ALA A 185 3.52 -3.52 10.18
N ALA A 186 3.44 -4.26 9.08
CA ALA A 186 4.50 -5.19 8.70
C ALA A 186 5.59 -4.43 7.95
N THR A 187 6.70 -4.15 8.62
CA THR A 187 7.94 -3.69 7.96
C THR A 187 8.85 -4.88 7.76
N MET A 188 8.92 -5.39 6.53
CA MET A 188 9.89 -6.41 6.16
C MET A 188 11.11 -5.70 5.58
N SER A 189 12.19 -5.67 6.37
CA SER A 189 13.52 -5.27 5.93
C SER A 189 14.47 -6.40 6.28
N LYS A 190 15.23 -6.90 5.30
CA LYS A 190 16.34 -7.81 5.58
C LYS A 190 17.31 -7.06 6.50
N ALA A 191 17.34 -7.45 7.77
CA ALA A 191 18.12 -6.78 8.81
C ALA A 191 19.53 -6.45 8.31
N ARG A 192 19.97 -5.21 8.54
CA ARG A 192 21.40 -4.88 8.46
C ARG A 192 22.11 -5.78 9.46
N ARG A 193 22.81 -6.82 8.98
CA ARG A 193 23.90 -7.38 9.77
C ARG A 193 24.96 -6.29 9.82
N CYS A 194 24.91 -5.44 10.84
CA CYS A 194 26.09 -4.72 11.27
C CYS A 194 27.09 -5.78 11.68
N GLY A 195 28.10 -6.00 10.84
CA GLY A 195 29.33 -6.65 11.27
C GLY A 195 30.08 -5.64 12.13
N CYS A 196 29.90 -5.75 13.44
CA CYS A 196 30.84 -5.25 14.42
C CYS A 196 31.28 -6.46 15.25
N TYR A 197 32.57 -6.76 15.11
CA TYR A 197 33.36 -7.89 15.64
C TYR A 197 33.19 -9.24 14.93
#